data_AF-A0A496UHH2-F1
#
_entry.id   AF-A0A496UHH2-F1
#
_cell.length_a   1.000
_cell.length_b   1.000
_cell.length_c   1.000
_cell.angle_alpha   90.00
_cell.angle_beta   90.00
_cell.angle_gamma   90.00
#
_symmetry.space_group_name_H-M   'P 1'
#
loop_
_entity.id
_entity.type
_entity.pdbx_description
1 polymer ?
#
loop_
_entity_poly.entity_id
_entity_poly.type
_entity_poly.pdbx_seq_one_letter_code
_entity_poly.pdbx_strand_id
1 'polypeptide(L)'
;MIFKKLDAYLASRFIKMIIVSVTSFVVIFVSVDAFDHFTRWVDKDVSIGAFLTYYFYGLPYIIVLVLPIAVLLSSLFLISSLSRKNELVAMRTAGISIPRIILPLLIVGGLTSVFELGVGDFIVANATYQQTLVK
;
A
#
# COMPACT_ATOMS: atom_id res chain seq x y z
N MET A 1 10.03 1.51 29.60
CA MET A 1 9.09 2.47 28.96
C MET A 1 9.62 3.05 27.63
N ILE A 2 10.92 3.35 27.50
CA ILE A 2 11.57 3.84 26.24
C ILE A 2 11.37 2.89 25.04
N PHE A 3 11.40 1.57 25.28
CA PHE A 3 11.34 0.56 24.21
C PHE A 3 10.01 0.52 23.43
N LYS A 4 8.86 0.82 24.08
CA LYS A 4 7.57 0.93 23.36
C LYS A 4 7.51 2.15 22.43
N LYS A 5 8.23 3.23 22.77
CA LYS A 5 8.21 4.46 21.97
C LYS A 5 8.97 4.28 20.65
N LEU A 6 10.11 3.59 20.69
CA LEU A 6 10.88 3.29 19.47
C LEU A 6 10.09 2.37 18.53
N ASP A 7 9.50 1.29 19.06
CA ASP A 7 8.70 0.36 18.28
C ASP A 7 7.50 1.08 17.63
N ALA A 8 6.75 1.87 18.41
CA ALA A 8 5.62 2.64 17.91
C ALA A 8 6.03 3.69 16.86
N TYR A 9 7.19 4.32 17.04
CA TYR A 9 7.73 5.27 16.09
C TYR A 9 8.08 4.62 14.75
N LEU A 10 8.82 3.50 14.78
CA LEU A 10 9.20 2.75 13.58
C LEU A 10 7.96 2.21 12.87
N ALA A 11 7.02 1.61 13.60
CA ALA A 11 5.77 1.09 13.04
C ALA A 11 4.92 2.21 12.42
N SER A 12 4.73 3.34 13.13
CA SER A 12 3.95 4.46 12.60
C SER A 12 4.58 5.07 11.35
N ARG A 13 5.92 5.17 11.31
CA ARG A 13 6.64 5.69 10.14
C ARG A 13 6.56 4.72 8.96
N PHE A 14 6.63 3.42 9.23
CA PHE A 14 6.48 2.39 8.22
C PHE A 14 5.07 2.38 7.62
N ILE A 15 4.03 2.40 8.46
CA ILE A 15 2.62 2.45 8.01
C ILE A 15 2.36 3.70 7.15
N LYS A 16 2.88 4.87 7.55
CA LYS A 16 2.78 6.09 6.73
C LYS A 16 3.42 5.91 5.36
N MET A 17 4.58 5.27 5.28
CA MET A 17 5.25 5.01 3.99
C MET A 17 4.46 4.01 3.14
N ILE A 18 3.85 2.99 3.75
CA ILE A 18 2.97 2.04 3.05
C ILE A 18 1.78 2.77 2.44
N ILE A 19 1.06 3.59 3.22
CA ILE A 19 -0.10 4.34 2.74
C ILE A 19 0.28 5.25 1.57
N VAL A 20 1.39 5.98 1.67
CA VAL A 20 1.86 6.87 0.58
C VAL A 20 2.23 6.05 -0.66
N SER A 21 2.92 4.92 -0.49
CA SER A 21 3.34 4.06 -1.60
C SER A 21 2.13 3.44 -2.30
N VAL A 22 1.18 2.87 -1.56
CA VAL A 22 -0.07 2.31 -2.10
C VAL A 22 -0.85 3.39 -2.85
N THR A 23 -1.04 4.56 -2.25
CA THR A 23 -1.78 5.67 -2.89
C THR A 23 -1.12 6.07 -4.20
N SER A 24 0.21 6.18 -4.22
CA SER A 24 0.96 6.54 -5.42
C SER A 24 0.78 5.49 -6.53
N PHE A 25 0.88 4.20 -6.19
CA PHE A 25 0.66 3.13 -7.18
C PHE A 25 -0.77 3.05 -7.68
N VAL A 26 -1.77 3.26 -6.81
CA VAL A 26 -3.18 3.30 -7.22
C VAL A 26 -3.40 4.42 -8.23
N VAL A 27 -2.87 5.62 -7.98
CA VAL A 27 -2.98 6.76 -8.92
C VAL A 27 -2.33 6.44 -10.26
N ILE A 28 -1.12 5.86 -10.24
CA ILE A 28 -0.42 5.47 -11.47
C ILE A 28 -1.24 4.42 -12.23
N PHE A 29 -1.71 3.39 -11.55
CA PHE A 29 -2.49 2.31 -12.15
C PHE A 29 -3.78 2.82 -12.81
N VAL A 30 -4.56 3.61 -12.06
CA VAL A 30 -5.81 4.20 -12.57
C VAL A 30 -5.54 5.11 -13.75
N SER A 31 -4.46 5.90 -13.72
CA SER A 31 -4.10 6.77 -14.83
C SER A 31 -3.79 5.96 -16.08
N VAL A 32 -2.93 4.95 -15.98
CA VAL A 32 -2.56 4.08 -17.11
C VAL A 32 -3.80 3.38 -17.68
N ASP A 33 -4.61 2.76 -16.83
CA ASP A 33 -5.82 2.04 -17.26
C ASP A 33 -6.85 2.97 -17.92
N ALA A 34 -7.01 4.19 -17.40
CA ALA A 34 -7.92 5.18 -17.96
C ALA A 34 -7.45 5.65 -19.34
N PHE A 35 -6.14 5.85 -19.55
CA PHE A 35 -5.58 6.21 -20.86
C PHE A 35 -5.73 5.08 -21.88
N ASP A 36 -5.45 3.83 -21.49
CA ASP A 36 -5.56 2.67 -22.38
C ASP A 36 -7.00 2.42 -22.85
N HIS A 37 -7.98 2.71 -22.00
CA HIS A 37 -9.38 2.51 -22.32
C HIS A 37 -10.09 3.76 -22.84
N PHE A 38 -9.41 4.90 -22.88
CA PHE A 38 -10.00 6.23 -23.13
C PHE A 38 -10.90 6.26 -24.37
N THR A 39 -10.44 5.70 -25.48
CA THR A 39 -11.21 5.64 -26.74
C THR A 39 -12.51 4.84 -26.59
N ARG A 40 -12.49 3.71 -25.87
CA ARG A 40 -13.69 2.90 -25.63
C ARG A 40 -14.73 3.60 -24.75
N TRP A 41 -14.29 4.44 -23.81
CA TRP A 41 -15.21 5.20 -22.95
C TRP A 41 -15.88 6.34 -23.72
N VAL A 42 -15.11 7.02 -24.58
CA VAL A 42 -15.61 8.11 -25.42
C VAL A 42 -16.54 7.59 -26.53
N ASP A 43 -16.19 6.47 -27.18
CA ASP A 43 -16.98 5.90 -28.28
C ASP A 43 -18.33 5.32 -27.83
N LYS A 44 -18.50 5.01 -26.54
CA LYS A 44 -19.70 4.40 -25.96
C LYS A 44 -20.64 5.39 -25.24
N ASP A 45 -20.36 6.69 -25.26
CA ASP A 45 -21.15 7.72 -24.54
C ASP A 45 -21.37 7.37 -23.06
N VAL A 46 -20.36 6.74 -22.43
CA VAL A 46 -20.50 6.26 -21.06
C VAL A 46 -20.56 7.44 -20.10
N SER A 47 -21.62 7.48 -19.29
CA SER A 47 -21.76 8.46 -18.21
C SER A 47 -20.52 8.47 -17.30
N ILE A 48 -20.02 9.66 -16.98
CA ILE A 48 -18.96 9.88 -15.99
C ILE A 48 -19.28 9.19 -14.65
N GLY A 49 -20.56 9.06 -14.29
CA GLY A 49 -20.98 8.33 -13.08
C GLY A 49 -20.65 6.83 -13.14
N ALA A 50 -20.78 6.20 -14.31
CA ALA A 50 -20.42 4.79 -14.49
C ALA A 50 -18.88 4.60 -14.48
N PHE A 51 -18.13 5.56 -15.05
CA PHE A 51 -16.66 5.57 -14.97
C PHE A 51 -16.15 5.61 -13.52
N LEU A 52 -16.66 6.54 -12.70
CA LEU A 52 -16.27 6.63 -11.28
C LEU A 52 -16.64 5.37 -10.50
N THR A 53 -17.84 4.83 -10.75
CA THR A 53 -18.32 3.60 -10.11
C THR A 53 -17.46 2.39 -10.47
N TYR A 54 -17.05 2.26 -11.73
CA TYR A 54 -16.16 1.20 -12.20
C TYR A 54 -14.83 1.19 -11.46
N TYR A 55 -14.15 2.35 -11.37
CA TYR A 55 -12.88 2.44 -10.65
C TYR A 55 -13.06 2.27 -9.15
N PHE A 56 -14.15 2.77 -8.57
CA PHE A 56 -14.44 2.60 -7.15
C PHE A 56 -14.57 1.11 -6.76
N TYR A 57 -15.29 0.31 -7.55
CA TYR A 57 -15.37 -1.15 -7.34
C TYR A 57 -14.06 -1.87 -7.70
N GLY A 58 -13.24 -1.32 -8.59
CA GLY A 58 -11.91 -1.86 -8.91
C GLY A 58 -10.84 -1.56 -7.85
N LEU A 59 -11.02 -0.56 -6.99
CA LEU A 59 -10.02 -0.14 -5.99
C LEU A 59 -9.52 -1.29 -5.09
N PRO A 60 -10.37 -2.15 -4.50
CA PRO A 60 -9.91 -3.24 -3.65
C PRO A 60 -8.98 -4.20 -4.38
N TYR A 61 -9.28 -4.50 -5.65
CA TYR A 61 -8.43 -5.35 -6.49
C TYR A 61 -7.07 -4.70 -6.75
N ILE A 62 -7.07 -3.42 -7.14
CA ILE A 62 -5.83 -2.67 -7.39
C ILE A 62 -4.98 -2.60 -6.12
N ILE A 63 -5.60 -2.34 -4.97
CA ILE A 63 -4.89 -2.26 -3.68
C ILE A 63 -4.20 -3.58 -3.35
N VAL A 64 -4.90 -4.71 -3.46
CA VAL A 64 -4.31 -6.04 -3.22
C VAL A 64 -3.16 -6.32 -4.18
N LEU A 65 -3.32 -5.95 -5.46
CA LEU A 65 -2.28 -6.14 -6.48
C LEU A 65 -0.99 -5.35 -6.18
N VAL A 66 -1.12 -4.10 -5.72
CA VAL A 66 0.04 -3.22 -5.50
C VAL A 66 0.63 -3.32 -4.09
N LEU A 67 -0.08 -3.92 -3.14
CA LEU A 67 0.32 -4.00 -1.73
C LEU A 67 1.72 -4.61 -1.53
N PRO A 68 2.09 -5.75 -2.16
CA PRO A 68 3.40 -6.38 -1.95
C PRO A 68 4.55 -5.47 -2.37
N ILE A 69 4.39 -4.78 -3.49
CA ILE A 69 5.38 -3.85 -4.05
C ILE A 69 5.46 -2.59 -3.17
N ALA A 70 4.32 -2.09 -2.70
CA ALA A 70 4.27 -0.94 -1.82
C ALA A 70 4.95 -1.21 -0.46
N VAL A 71 4.75 -2.40 0.12
CA VAL A 71 5.40 -2.82 1.37
C VAL A 71 6.92 -2.94 1.17
N LEU A 72 7.36 -3.53 0.05
CA LEU A 72 8.77 -3.61 -0.33
C LEU A 72 9.41 -2.20 -0.39
N LEU A 73 8.83 -1.29 -1.18
CA LEU A 73 9.38 0.07 -1.32
C LEU A 73 9.33 0.84 0.00
N SER A 74 8.29 0.67 0.80
CA SER A 74 8.19 1.30 2.11
C SER A 74 9.32 0.86 3.04
N SER A 75 9.73 -0.41 2.96
CA SER A 75 10.82 -0.93 3.79
C SER A 75 12.15 -0.29 3.41
N LEU A 76 12.37 -0.16 2.10
CA LEU A 76 13.54 0.52 1.53
C LEU A 76 13.55 2.00 1.93
N PHE A 77 12.44 2.71 1.76
CA PHE A 77 12.33 4.13 2.11
C PHE A 77 12.51 4.37 3.61
N LEU A 78 12.02 3.49 4.47
CA LEU A 78 12.19 3.60 5.91
C LEU A 78 13.67 3.49 6.29
N ILE A 79 14.34 2.41 5.87
CA ILE A 79 15.77 2.20 6.16
C ILE A 79 16.60 3.34 5.58
N SER A 80 16.33 3.72 4.33
CA SER A 80 16.99 4.82 3.64
C SER A 80 16.81 6.14 4.40
N SER A 81 15.61 6.39 4.92
CA SER A 81 15.31 7.61 5.68
C SER A 81 15.94 7.61 7.08
N LEU A 82 16.02 6.45 7.75
CA LEU A 82 16.71 6.32 9.04
C LEU A 82 18.23 6.50 8.89
N SER A 83 18.79 5.99 7.79
CA SER A 83 20.19 6.17 7.43
C SER A 83 20.53 7.65 7.16
N ARG A 84 19.75 8.33 6.29
CA ARG A 84 19.95 9.76 5.98
C ARG A 84 19.90 10.69 7.19
N LYS A 85 19.10 10.35 8.20
CA LYS A 85 18.95 11.15 9.43
C LYS A 85 19.91 10.73 10.55
N ASN A 86 20.84 9.80 10.28
CA ASN A 86 21.72 9.17 11.27
C ASN A 86 20.97 8.50 12.45
N GLU A 87 19.65 8.29 12.34
CA GLU A 87 18.84 7.62 13.37
C GLU A 87 19.27 6.15 13.50
N LEU A 88 19.60 5.51 12.37
CA LEU A 88 20.10 4.13 12.36
C LEU A 88 21.45 4.00 13.07
N VAL A 89 22.36 4.94 12.84
CA VAL A 89 23.67 4.98 13.51
C VAL A 89 23.50 5.23 15.00
N ALA A 90 22.68 6.19 15.39
CA ALA A 90 22.39 6.50 16.79
C ALA A 90 21.81 5.30 17.56
N MET A 91 20.88 4.56 16.95
CA MET A 91 20.34 3.32 17.53
C MET A 91 21.44 2.27 17.74
N ARG A 92 22.34 2.12 16.77
CA ARG A 92 23.45 1.15 16.85
C ARG A 92 24.48 1.51 17.91
N THR A 93 24.85 2.78 18.01
CA THR A 93 25.77 3.26 19.07
C THR A 93 25.15 3.20 20.46
N ALA A 94 23.82 3.28 20.57
CA ALA A 94 23.09 3.04 21.81
C ALA A 94 22.96 1.54 22.20
N GLY A 95 23.61 0.64 21.45
CA GLY A 95 23.60 -0.80 21.74
C GLY A 95 22.37 -1.55 21.25
N ILE A 96 21.51 -0.95 20.43
CA ILE A 96 20.32 -1.62 19.89
C ILE A 96 20.73 -2.56 18.75
N SER A 97 20.31 -3.82 18.84
CA SER A 97 20.57 -4.83 17.82
C SER A 97 19.74 -4.59 16.55
N ILE A 98 20.31 -4.88 15.37
CA ILE A 98 19.60 -4.73 14.08
C ILE A 98 18.30 -5.55 14.03
N PRO A 99 18.26 -6.84 14.48
CA PRO A 99 17.03 -7.62 14.46
C PRO A 99 15.89 -6.97 15.26
N ARG A 100 16.21 -6.21 16.31
CA ARG A 100 15.23 -5.49 17.13
C ARG A 100 14.60 -4.31 16.38
N ILE A 101 15.38 -3.61 15.55
CA ILE A 101 14.91 -2.51 14.70
C ILE A 101 13.98 -3.05 13.60
N ILE A 102 14.29 -4.24 13.08
CA ILE A 102 13.54 -4.89 12.00
C ILE A 102 12.24 -5.54 12.50
N LEU A 103 12.21 -6.04 13.75
CA LEU A 103 11.04 -6.71 14.33
C LEU A 103 9.69 -5.96 14.16
N PRO A 104 9.57 -4.65 14.47
CA PRO A 104 8.32 -3.92 14.25
C PRO A 104 7.92 -3.85 12.77
N LEU A 105 8.88 -3.82 11.84
CA LEU A 105 8.60 -3.85 10.39
C LEU A 105 8.06 -5.22 9.98
N LEU A 106 8.62 -6.31 10.53
CA LEU A 106 8.13 -7.67 10.28
C LEU A 106 6.71 -7.88 10.83
N ILE A 107 6.41 -7.35 12.02
CA ILE A 107 5.06 -7.43 12.59
C ILE A 107 4.07 -6.69 11.69
N VAL A 108 4.37 -5.45 11.30
CA VAL A 108 3.50 -4.68 10.39
C VAL A 108 3.38 -5.37 9.04
N GLY A 109 4.48 -5.89 8.49
CA GLY A 109 4.50 -6.66 7.23
C GLY A 109 3.61 -7.90 7.30
N GLY A 110 3.72 -8.68 8.37
CA GLY A 110 2.86 -9.84 8.61
C GLY A 110 1.39 -9.45 8.73
N LEU A 111 1.07 -8.36 9.44
CA LEU A 111 -0.29 -7.83 9.51
C LEU A 111 -0.81 -7.39 8.15
N THR A 112 0.03 -6.76 7.31
CA THR A 112 -0.36 -6.40 5.94
C THR A 112 -0.60 -7.62 5.06
N SER A 113 0.18 -8.71 5.21
CA SER A 113 -0.06 -9.95 4.47
C SER A 113 -1.37 -10.64 4.89
N VAL A 114 -1.68 -10.67 6.19
CA VAL A 114 -2.97 -11.20 6.67
C VAL A 114 -4.14 -10.34 6.17
N PHE A 115 -3.96 -9.02 6.18
CA PHE A 115 -4.94 -8.09 5.62
C PHE A 115 -5.16 -8.33 4.12
N GLU A 116 -4.08 -8.51 3.35
CA GLU A 116 -4.13 -8.80 1.92
C GLU A 116 -4.95 -10.06 1.62
N LEU A 117 -4.69 -11.15 2.35
CA LEU A 117 -5.42 -12.41 2.22
C LEU A 117 -6.92 -12.23 2.54
N GLY A 118 -7.25 -11.55 3.64
CA GLY A 118 -8.64 -11.30 4.01
C GLY A 118 -9.38 -10.40 3.03
N VAL A 119 -8.73 -9.37 2.49
CA VAL A 119 -9.34 -8.49 1.48
C VAL A 119 -9.51 -9.22 0.15
N GLY A 120 -8.53 -10.03 -0.26
CA GLY A 120 -8.58 -10.84 -1.47
C GLY A 120 -9.76 -11.81 -1.47
N ASP A 121 -9.91 -12.60 -0.41
CA ASP A 121 -10.90 -13.67 -0.36
C ASP A 121 -12.35 -13.17 -0.27
N PHE A 122 -12.59 -12.08 0.48
CA PHE A 122 -13.96 -11.61 0.76
C PHE A 122 -14.36 -10.37 -0.04
N ILE A 123 -13.47 -9.38 -0.14
CA ILE A 123 -13.82 -8.06 -0.68
C ILE A 123 -13.56 -8.01 -2.18
N VAL A 124 -12.40 -8.48 -2.65
CA VAL A 124 -12.06 -8.47 -4.07
C VAL A 124 -13.00 -9.39 -4.86
N ALA A 125 -13.31 -10.58 -4.34
CA ALA A 125 -14.23 -11.51 -4.98
C ALA A 125 -15.62 -10.89 -5.24
N ASN A 126 -16.18 -10.18 -4.25
CA ASN A 126 -17.49 -9.52 -4.39
C ASN A 126 -17.42 -8.24 -5.24
N ALA A 127 -16.38 -7.41 -5.04
CA ALA A 127 -16.23 -6.15 -5.78
C ALA A 127 -16.00 -6.38 -7.29
N THR A 128 -15.23 -7.40 -7.65
CA THR A 128 -14.99 -7.77 -9.06
C THR A 128 -16.27 -8.26 -9.74
N TYR A 129 -17.14 -8.94 -9.00
CA TYR A 129 -18.46 -9.34 -9.50
C TYR A 129 -19.32 -8.12 -9.84
N GLN A 130 -19.40 -7.13 -8.95
CA GLN A 130 -20.14 -5.88 -9.18
C GLN A 130 -19.54 -5.06 -10.33
N GLN A 131 -18.21 -5.03 -10.46
CA GLN A 131 -17.52 -4.31 -11.54
C GLN A 131 -17.87 -4.86 -12.93
N THR A 132 -18.11 -6.18 -13.05
CA THR A 132 -18.50 -6.82 -14.32
C THR A 132 -19.91 -6.42 -14.76
N LEU A 133 -20.79 -6.09 -13.82
CA LEU A 133 -22.16 -5.63 -14.10
C LEU A 133 -22.23 -4.19 -14.62
N VAL A 134 -21.16 -3.40 -14.46
CA VAL A 134 -21.08 -2.00 -14.89
C VAL A 134 -20.47 -1.86 -16.30
N LYS A 135 -19.86 -2.93 -16.84
CA LYS A 135 -19.31 -2.99 -18.21
C LYS A 135 -20.39 -3.09 -19.29
#